data_AF-A0A7V5MGY1-F1
#
_entry.id   AF-A0A7V5MGY1-F1
#
_cell.length_a   1.000
_cell.length_b   1.000
_cell.length_c   1.000
_cell.angle_alpha   90.00
_cell.angle_beta   90.00
_cell.angle_gamma   90.00
#
_symmetry.space_group_name_H-M   'P 1'
#
loop_
_entity.id
_entity.type
_entity.pdbx_description
1 polymer ?
#
loop_
_entity_poly.entity_id
_entity_poly.type
_entity_poly.pdbx_seq_one_letter_code
_entity_poly.pdbx_strand_id
1 'polypeptide(L)'
;MFKKHRKKIIAAVLVILLAAGVWLLWRDAYGTSSPSKVTLAVEKVLPLPAAVINGRHFVTLKDLRRNLAATRQFYEGQDFASIGVRIDFTTEEGKKKLKLWERTILDKLIEDKVVSLLAEEKGIKITDAQARARVNQELKRLGRGSVVRDNIKRLWGFDIEDFSRFVVKPQLYRERLAKIAAKEQDLTSLKQRILEAKSALDQGMDFAVVARQYSDAPDAASEKAGAAKWFAAEELAEPVLEAVSAVPAGSYTDVIETENGFNVVWVKEKKQEDGGELYLLKNIIVYKPTFADWLDEQIRRFSIKVPLADYYWNEKTAHVAFAEGELRDFAEEVAENGIE
;
A
#
# COMPACT_ATOMS: atom_id res chain seq x y z
N MET A 1 5.24 -63.95 14.44
CA MET A 1 4.55 -63.14 13.41
C MET A 1 3.65 -62.01 13.97
N PHE A 2 2.99 -62.21 15.12
CA PHE A 2 2.05 -61.24 15.73
C PHE A 2 2.67 -59.92 16.25
N LYS A 3 3.87 -59.92 16.83
CA LYS A 3 4.53 -58.69 17.35
C LYS A 3 4.81 -57.65 16.24
N LYS A 4 5.12 -58.08 15.02
CA LYS A 4 5.43 -57.19 13.88
C LYS A 4 4.17 -56.48 13.35
N HIS A 5 3.03 -57.18 13.33
CA HIS A 5 1.73 -56.61 12.95
C HIS A 5 1.22 -55.63 14.01
N ARG A 6 1.38 -55.94 15.30
CA ARG A 6 1.01 -55.04 16.40
C ARG A 6 1.78 -53.71 16.37
N LYS A 7 3.09 -53.74 16.06
CA LYS A 7 3.89 -52.50 15.88
C LYS A 7 3.43 -51.67 14.69
N LYS A 8 3.09 -52.31 13.56
CA LYS A 8 2.56 -51.61 12.38
C LYS A 8 1.19 -50.97 12.66
N ILE A 9 0.31 -51.67 13.37
CA ILE A 9 -1.00 -51.14 13.77
C ILE A 9 -0.84 -49.96 14.72
N ILE A 10 0.03 -50.05 15.73
CA ILE A 10 0.31 -48.94 16.66
C ILE A 10 0.88 -47.74 15.90
N ALA A 11 1.82 -47.95 14.97
CA ALA A 11 2.37 -46.87 14.16
C ALA A 11 1.30 -46.21 13.27
N ALA A 12 0.43 -47.01 12.62
CA ALA A 12 -0.67 -46.48 11.82
C ALA A 12 -1.67 -45.67 12.68
N VAL A 13 -2.02 -46.16 13.87
CA VAL A 13 -2.89 -45.44 14.81
C VAL A 13 -2.25 -44.12 15.26
N LEU A 14 -0.94 -44.11 15.54
CA LEU A 14 -0.22 -42.88 15.91
C LEU A 14 -0.20 -41.86 14.77
N VAL A 15 -0.01 -42.30 13.52
CA VAL A 15 -0.08 -41.42 12.34
C VAL A 15 -1.48 -40.84 12.17
N ILE A 16 -2.53 -41.66 12.34
CA ILE A 16 -3.92 -41.19 12.26
C ILE A 16 -4.24 -40.20 13.38
N LEU A 17 -3.83 -40.47 14.61
CA LEU A 17 -4.03 -39.55 15.74
C LEU A 17 -3.25 -38.25 15.55
N LEU A 18 -2.05 -38.31 15.00
CA LEU A 18 -1.27 -37.12 14.66
C LEU A 18 -1.94 -36.33 13.54
N ALA A 19 -2.43 -36.99 12.49
CA ALA A 19 -3.18 -36.35 11.41
C ALA A 19 -4.49 -35.71 11.92
N ALA A 20 -5.22 -36.39 12.81
CA ALA A 20 -6.43 -35.86 13.44
C ALA A 20 -6.11 -34.67 14.37
N GLY A 21 -5.00 -34.73 15.12
CA GLY A 21 -4.52 -33.64 15.94
C GLY A 21 -4.11 -32.42 15.10
N VAL A 22 -3.38 -32.64 13.99
CA VAL A 22 -3.04 -31.60 13.03
C VAL A 22 -4.30 -31.00 12.41
N TRP A 23 -5.28 -31.83 12.03
CA TRP A 23 -6.55 -31.36 11.47
C TRP A 23 -7.36 -30.53 12.49
N LEU A 24 -7.42 -30.95 13.75
CA LEU A 24 -8.08 -30.17 14.81
C LEU A 24 -7.38 -28.83 15.07
N LEU A 25 -6.04 -28.83 15.10
CA LEU A 25 -5.26 -27.59 15.20
C LEU A 25 -5.48 -26.68 13.99
N TRP A 26 -5.56 -27.26 12.80
CA TRP A 26 -5.82 -26.52 11.56
C TRP A 26 -7.22 -25.89 11.60
N ARG A 27 -8.24 -26.66 11.99
CA ARG A 27 -9.61 -26.16 12.16
C ARG A 27 -9.68 -25.05 13.21
N ASP A 28 -8.99 -25.19 14.33
CA ASP A 28 -8.97 -24.18 15.40
C ASP A 28 -8.22 -22.90 14.98
N ALA A 29 -7.09 -23.05 14.28
CA ALA A 29 -6.26 -21.94 13.81
C ALA A 29 -6.89 -21.11 12.69
N TYR A 30 -7.61 -21.76 11.77
CA TYR A 30 -8.17 -21.15 10.56
C TYR A 30 -9.68 -20.94 10.60
N GLY A 31 -10.40 -21.64 11.48
CA GLY A 31 -11.86 -21.60 11.56
C GLY A 31 -12.42 -20.78 12.71
N THR A 32 -11.58 -20.12 13.50
CA THR A 32 -12.03 -19.31 14.65
C THR A 32 -11.29 -17.99 14.75
N SER A 33 -11.97 -16.95 15.23
CA SER A 33 -11.36 -15.64 15.53
C SER A 33 -10.66 -15.62 16.91
N SER A 34 -10.80 -16.67 17.72
CA SER A 34 -10.19 -16.79 19.05
C SER A 34 -9.67 -18.21 19.27
N PRO A 35 -8.48 -18.53 18.73
CA PRO A 35 -7.90 -19.87 18.81
C PRO A 35 -7.60 -20.29 20.25
N SER A 36 -7.56 -21.60 20.46
CA SER A 36 -7.23 -22.18 21.76
C SER A 36 -5.79 -21.84 22.22
N LYS A 37 -5.55 -21.92 23.54
CA LYS A 37 -4.20 -21.76 24.12
C LYS A 37 -3.18 -22.73 23.52
N VAL A 38 -3.63 -23.92 23.09
CA VAL A 38 -2.77 -24.92 22.44
C VAL A 38 -2.33 -24.42 21.07
N THR A 39 -3.25 -23.91 20.25
CA THR A 39 -2.94 -23.33 18.94
C THR A 39 -1.99 -22.13 19.05
N LEU A 40 -2.22 -21.25 20.02
CA LEU A 40 -1.31 -20.12 20.29
C LEU A 40 0.08 -20.58 20.73
N ALA A 41 0.19 -21.70 21.45
CA ALA A 41 1.48 -22.27 21.83
C ALA A 41 2.19 -22.91 20.63
N VAL A 42 1.45 -23.61 19.76
CA VAL A 42 1.96 -24.19 18.52
C VAL A 42 2.48 -23.10 17.58
N GLU A 43 1.77 -21.98 17.43
CA GLU A 43 2.18 -20.87 16.57
C GLU A 43 3.47 -20.16 17.00
N LYS A 44 3.89 -20.32 18.27
CA LYS A 44 5.19 -19.83 18.73
C LYS A 44 6.35 -20.64 18.15
N VAL A 45 6.10 -21.90 17.80
CA VAL A 45 7.12 -22.85 17.33
C VAL A 45 6.97 -23.12 15.83
N LEU A 46 5.74 -23.23 15.34
CA LEU A 46 5.39 -23.52 13.96
C LEU A 46 4.66 -22.31 13.35
N PRO A 47 5.27 -21.58 12.40
CA PRO A 47 4.66 -20.41 11.78
C PRO A 47 3.54 -20.83 10.83
N LEU A 48 2.30 -20.85 11.33
CA LEU A 48 1.12 -21.14 10.51
C LEU A 48 0.90 -19.99 9.50
N PRO A 49 0.76 -20.29 8.19
CA PRO A 49 0.65 -19.26 7.17
C PRO A 49 -0.75 -18.62 7.12
N ALA A 50 -0.82 -17.31 7.28
CA ALA A 50 -1.97 -16.51 6.86
C ALA A 50 -1.97 -16.28 5.32
N ALA A 51 -0.78 -16.27 4.72
CA ALA A 51 -0.59 -16.31 3.28
C ALA A 51 0.71 -17.03 2.92
N VAL A 52 0.73 -17.65 1.75
CA VAL A 52 1.89 -18.36 1.17
C VAL A 52 2.28 -17.67 -0.13
N ILE A 53 3.54 -17.26 -0.23
CA ILE A 53 4.11 -16.52 -1.35
C ILE A 53 5.22 -17.40 -1.99
N ASN A 54 5.09 -17.70 -3.28
CA ASN A 54 5.97 -18.59 -4.05
C ASN A 54 6.21 -19.96 -3.38
N GLY A 55 5.23 -20.46 -2.62
CA GLY A 55 5.27 -21.77 -1.95
C GLY A 55 6.23 -21.90 -0.77
N ARG A 56 7.09 -20.90 -0.51
CA ARG A 56 8.18 -21.01 0.49
C ARG A 56 8.28 -19.83 1.45
N HIS A 57 7.66 -18.70 1.13
CA HIS A 57 7.62 -17.52 1.99
C HIS A 57 6.23 -17.37 2.58
N PHE A 58 6.14 -16.89 3.81
CA PHE A 58 4.89 -16.86 4.55
C PHE A 58 4.66 -15.50 5.21
N VAL A 59 3.41 -15.05 5.19
CA VAL A 59 2.85 -14.16 6.21
C VAL A 59 2.24 -15.06 7.27
N THR A 60 2.47 -14.80 8.56
CA THR A 60 2.04 -15.72 9.63
C THR A 60 0.72 -15.30 10.27
N LEU A 61 -0.07 -16.26 10.76
CA LEU A 61 -1.27 -16.00 11.55
C LEU A 61 -0.95 -15.18 12.80
N LYS A 62 0.20 -15.42 13.42
CA LYS A 62 0.69 -14.65 14.56
C LYS A 62 0.82 -13.16 14.22
N ASP A 63 1.38 -12.83 13.06
CA ASP A 63 1.56 -11.43 12.65
C ASP A 63 0.23 -10.77 12.28
N LEU A 64 -0.65 -11.48 11.57
CA LEU A 64 -2.01 -11.02 11.28
C LEU A 64 -2.77 -10.69 12.57
N ARG A 65 -2.79 -11.63 13.52
CA ARG A 65 -3.48 -11.43 14.81
C ARG A 65 -2.84 -10.35 15.67
N ARG A 66 -1.52 -10.18 15.63
CA ARG A 66 -0.84 -9.09 16.37
C ARG A 66 -1.27 -7.73 15.85
N ASN A 67 -1.35 -7.56 14.53
CA ASN A 67 -1.83 -6.32 13.92
C ASN A 67 -3.33 -6.12 14.14
N LEU A 68 -4.15 -7.17 14.00
CA LEU A 68 -5.59 -7.09 14.24
C LEU A 68 -5.91 -6.72 15.68
N ALA A 69 -5.16 -7.25 16.65
CA ALA A 69 -5.29 -6.88 18.06
C ALA A 69 -4.94 -5.40 18.31
N ALA A 70 -3.95 -4.86 17.59
CA ALA A 70 -3.60 -3.45 17.69
C ALA A 70 -4.68 -2.53 17.11
N THR A 71 -5.23 -2.90 15.95
CA THR A 71 -6.40 -2.21 15.36
C THR A 71 -7.59 -2.26 16.30
N ARG A 72 -7.88 -3.43 16.89
CA ARG A 72 -8.96 -3.58 17.86
C ARG A 72 -8.76 -2.68 19.08
N GLN A 73 -7.56 -2.66 19.66
CA GLN A 73 -7.25 -1.80 20.79
C GLN A 73 -7.44 -0.31 20.48
N PHE A 74 -7.04 0.11 19.28
CA PHE A 74 -7.21 1.49 18.83
C PHE A 74 -8.70 1.89 18.75
N TYR A 75 -9.53 1.09 18.10
CA TYR A 75 -10.95 1.40 17.87
C TYR A 75 -11.89 1.08 19.05
N GLU A 76 -11.53 0.15 19.95
CA GLU A 76 -12.29 -0.08 21.19
C GLU A 76 -11.93 0.92 22.30
N GLY A 77 -10.78 1.58 22.17
CA GLY A 77 -10.23 2.51 23.15
C GLY A 77 -11.16 3.69 23.44
N GLN A 78 -11.19 4.12 24.70
CA GLN A 78 -12.03 5.25 25.15
C GLN A 78 -11.55 6.60 24.61
N ASP A 79 -10.30 6.68 24.14
CA ASP A 79 -9.67 7.89 23.62
C ASP A 79 -10.39 8.50 22.41
N PHE A 80 -11.17 7.70 21.67
CA PHE A 80 -11.89 8.14 20.48
C PHE A 80 -13.41 8.15 20.66
N ALA A 81 -13.90 7.81 21.86
CA ALA A 81 -15.33 7.83 22.15
C ALA A 81 -15.92 9.24 22.00
N SER A 82 -15.17 10.29 22.33
CA SER A 82 -15.61 11.68 22.24
C SER A 82 -15.74 12.23 20.82
N ILE A 83 -15.18 11.54 19.82
CA ILE A 83 -15.29 11.93 18.41
C ILE A 83 -16.13 10.93 17.59
N GLY A 84 -16.82 9.99 18.24
CA GLY A 84 -17.73 9.05 17.60
C GLY A 84 -17.07 7.86 16.89
N VAL A 85 -15.74 7.72 16.94
CA VAL A 85 -14.99 6.70 16.15
C VAL A 85 -14.82 5.37 16.89
N ARG A 86 -15.47 5.20 18.06
CA ARG A 86 -15.36 3.97 18.85
C ARG A 86 -16.24 2.87 18.26
N ILE A 87 -15.66 1.69 18.04
CA ILE A 87 -16.36 0.53 17.46
C ILE A 87 -16.53 -0.56 18.52
N ASP A 88 -17.76 -1.09 18.64
CA ASP A 88 -18.03 -2.29 19.42
C ASP A 88 -17.99 -3.54 18.53
N PHE A 89 -16.87 -4.25 18.55
CA PHE A 89 -16.66 -5.48 17.77
C PHE A 89 -17.46 -6.70 18.25
N THR A 90 -18.29 -6.57 19.30
CA THR A 90 -19.19 -7.64 19.74
C THR A 90 -20.52 -7.64 18.99
N THR A 91 -20.89 -6.52 18.38
CA THR A 91 -22.07 -6.37 17.51
C THR A 91 -21.88 -7.08 16.18
N GLU A 92 -22.97 -7.41 15.47
CA GLU A 92 -22.87 -8.04 14.13
C GLU A 92 -22.16 -7.13 13.12
N GLU A 93 -22.49 -5.83 13.10
CA GLU A 93 -21.81 -4.85 12.26
C GLU A 93 -20.33 -4.71 12.65
N GLY A 94 -20.03 -4.65 13.94
CA GLY A 94 -18.66 -4.63 14.44
C GLY A 94 -17.86 -5.85 13.97
N LYS A 95 -18.41 -7.06 14.05
CA LYS A 95 -17.75 -8.27 13.53
C LYS A 95 -17.45 -8.18 12.03
N LYS A 96 -18.37 -7.63 11.23
CA LYS A 96 -18.15 -7.39 9.79
C LYS A 96 -17.04 -6.34 9.56
N LYS A 97 -17.06 -5.22 10.29
CA LYS A 97 -15.98 -4.20 10.27
C LYS A 97 -14.63 -4.82 10.65
N LEU A 98 -14.59 -5.72 11.64
CA LEU A 98 -13.37 -6.43 12.02
C LEU A 98 -12.85 -7.32 10.89
N LYS A 99 -13.74 -8.00 10.14
CA LYS A 99 -13.37 -8.79 8.97
C LYS A 99 -12.82 -7.94 7.82
N LEU A 100 -13.32 -6.72 7.65
CA LEU A 100 -12.74 -5.74 6.73
C LEU A 100 -11.33 -5.33 7.14
N TRP A 101 -11.11 -5.04 8.43
CA TRP A 101 -9.77 -4.74 8.93
C TRP A 101 -8.81 -5.93 8.80
N GLU A 102 -9.26 -7.14 9.11
CA GLU A 102 -8.48 -8.37 8.94
C GLU A 102 -8.04 -8.55 7.47
N ARG A 103 -8.94 -8.31 6.50
CA ARG A 103 -8.62 -8.31 5.07
C ARG A 103 -7.53 -7.29 4.73
N THR A 104 -7.72 -6.04 5.12
CA THR A 104 -6.80 -4.92 4.83
C THR A 104 -5.42 -5.15 5.45
N ILE A 105 -5.38 -5.67 6.68
CA ILE A 105 -4.12 -6.01 7.36
C ILE A 105 -3.43 -7.17 6.65
N LEU A 106 -4.17 -8.22 6.27
CA LEU A 106 -3.59 -9.34 5.54
C LEU A 106 -2.99 -8.90 4.21
N ASP A 107 -3.72 -8.07 3.46
CA ASP A 107 -3.26 -7.49 2.19
C ASP A 107 -1.96 -6.71 2.37
N LYS A 108 -1.95 -5.78 3.34
CA LYS A 108 -0.75 -5.01 3.73
C LYS A 108 0.43 -5.91 4.10
N LEU A 109 0.20 -6.95 4.91
CA LEU A 109 1.28 -7.85 5.34
C LEU A 109 1.84 -8.67 4.17
N ILE A 110 1.00 -9.04 3.20
CA ILE A 110 1.44 -9.69 1.95
C ILE A 110 2.29 -8.71 1.14
N GLU A 111 1.80 -7.48 0.92
CA GLU A 111 2.53 -6.43 0.20
C GLU A 111 3.88 -6.14 0.86
N ASP A 112 3.92 -5.89 2.17
CA ASP A 112 5.15 -5.65 2.93
C ASP A 112 6.13 -6.83 2.81
N LYS A 113 5.60 -8.06 2.78
CA LYS A 113 6.43 -9.25 2.58
C LYS A 113 6.99 -9.31 1.17
N VAL A 114 6.19 -9.04 0.14
CA VAL A 114 6.64 -8.97 -1.26
C VAL A 114 7.68 -7.88 -1.45
N VAL A 115 7.46 -6.68 -0.90
CA VAL A 115 8.43 -5.57 -0.91
C VAL A 115 9.76 -6.02 -0.30
N SER A 116 9.75 -6.73 0.83
CA SER A 116 10.98 -7.25 1.43
C SER A 116 11.70 -8.27 0.53
N LEU A 117 10.96 -9.13 -0.17
CA LEU A 117 11.54 -10.12 -1.09
C LEU A 117 12.15 -9.45 -2.31
N LEU A 118 11.45 -8.48 -2.92
CA LEU A 118 11.97 -7.68 -4.03
C LEU A 118 13.22 -6.91 -3.63
N ALA A 119 13.23 -6.30 -2.44
CA ALA A 119 14.40 -5.61 -1.93
C ALA A 119 15.58 -6.58 -1.74
N GLU A 120 15.34 -7.77 -1.20
CA GLU A 120 16.37 -8.81 -1.05
C GLU A 120 16.93 -9.31 -2.38
N GLU A 121 16.10 -9.42 -3.43
CA GLU A 121 16.54 -9.72 -4.81
C GLU A 121 17.51 -8.66 -5.34
N LYS A 122 17.31 -7.40 -4.96
CA LYS A 122 18.20 -6.26 -5.29
C LYS A 122 19.37 -6.11 -4.30
N GLY A 123 19.60 -7.11 -3.44
CA GLY A 123 20.69 -7.10 -2.46
C GLY A 123 20.47 -6.22 -1.23
N ILE A 124 19.27 -5.66 -1.04
CA ILE A 124 18.92 -4.84 0.12
C ILE A 124 18.45 -5.76 1.25
N LYS A 125 19.17 -5.76 2.37
CA LYS A 125 18.76 -6.43 3.61
C LYS A 125 18.65 -5.43 4.75
N ILE A 126 17.51 -5.43 5.43
CA ILE A 126 17.25 -4.61 6.62
C ILE A 126 17.02 -5.55 7.80
N THR A 127 17.87 -5.44 8.80
CA THR A 127 17.75 -6.20 10.05
C THR A 127 16.79 -5.50 11.02
N ASP A 128 16.22 -6.27 11.95
CA ASP A 128 15.36 -5.71 13.00
C ASP A 128 16.15 -4.77 13.93
N ALA A 129 17.46 -4.99 14.07
CA ALA A 129 18.34 -4.07 14.80
C ALA A 129 18.46 -2.70 14.10
N GLN A 130 18.60 -2.68 12.78
CA GLN A 130 18.65 -1.43 12.01
C GLN A 130 17.33 -0.65 12.07
N ALA A 131 16.19 -1.36 11.96
CA ALA A 131 14.88 -0.73 12.11
C ALA A 131 14.70 -0.13 13.52
N ARG A 132 15.05 -0.88 14.58
CA ARG A 132 15.01 -0.38 15.96
C ARG A 132 15.94 0.82 16.19
N ALA A 133 17.14 0.79 15.62
CA ALA A 133 18.08 1.91 15.70
C ALA A 133 17.50 3.18 15.07
N ARG A 134 16.84 3.06 13.90
CA ARG A 134 16.15 4.17 13.23
C ARG A 134 15.07 4.78 14.11
N VAL A 135 14.23 3.95 14.75
CA VAL A 135 13.19 4.42 15.69
C VAL A 135 13.81 5.16 16.87
N ASN A 136 14.81 4.55 17.51
CA ASN A 136 15.46 5.16 18.67
C ASN A 136 16.14 6.49 18.33
N GLN A 137 16.69 6.64 17.12
CA GLN A 137 17.25 7.90 16.64
C GLN A 137 16.18 8.99 16.50
N GLU A 138 15.01 8.68 15.92
CA GLU A 138 13.90 9.65 15.85
C GLU A 138 13.37 10.03 17.22
N LEU A 139 13.19 9.05 18.11
CA LEU A 139 12.74 9.31 19.47
C LEU A 139 13.71 10.23 20.24
N LYS A 140 15.02 10.10 19.99
CA LYS A 140 16.04 10.98 20.54
C LYS A 140 15.96 12.39 19.95
N ARG A 141 15.77 12.50 18.62
CA ARG A 141 15.62 13.78 17.92
C ARG A 141 14.42 14.59 18.41
N LEU A 142 13.31 13.92 18.70
CA LEU A 142 12.08 14.55 19.19
C LEU A 142 12.18 15.04 20.65
N GLY A 143 13.17 14.58 21.42
CA GLY A 143 13.32 14.93 22.85
C GLY A 143 12.20 14.41 23.77
N ARG A 144 11.18 13.71 23.24
CA ARG A 144 9.99 13.21 23.97
C ARG A 144 9.78 11.70 23.78
N GLY A 145 10.87 10.95 23.68
CA GLY A 145 10.84 9.53 23.32
C GLY A 145 10.05 8.62 24.28
N SER A 146 9.95 8.96 25.57
CA SER A 146 9.11 8.23 26.53
C SER A 146 7.62 8.39 26.22
N VAL A 147 7.16 9.63 26.04
CA VAL A 147 5.76 9.95 25.72
C VAL A 147 5.31 9.24 24.44
N VAL A 148 6.15 9.24 23.40
CA VAL A 148 5.84 8.55 22.14
C VAL A 148 5.73 7.04 22.37
N ARG A 149 6.66 6.43 23.12
CA ARG A 149 6.61 5.01 23.49
C ARG A 149 5.31 4.66 24.24
N ASP A 150 4.95 5.48 25.22
CA ASP A 150 3.77 5.26 26.04
C ASP A 150 2.50 5.40 25.20
N ASN A 151 2.44 6.36 24.28
CA ASN A 151 1.31 6.52 23.36
C ASN A 151 1.18 5.35 22.38
N ILE A 152 2.27 4.85 21.80
CA ILE A 152 2.23 3.67 20.93
C ILE A 152 1.66 2.47 21.70
N LYS A 153 2.14 2.24 22.92
CA LYS A 153 1.66 1.13 23.77
C LYS A 153 0.21 1.32 24.20
N ARG A 154 -0.19 2.53 24.59
CA ARG A 154 -1.55 2.83 25.07
C ARG A 154 -2.57 2.75 23.95
N LEU A 155 -2.30 3.36 22.80
CA LEU A 155 -3.25 3.45 21.69
C LEU A 155 -3.31 2.14 20.88
N TRP A 156 -2.17 1.50 20.64
CA TRP A 156 -2.08 0.36 19.72
C TRP A 156 -1.68 -0.94 20.39
N GLY A 157 -1.27 -0.93 21.66
CA GLY A 157 -0.77 -2.13 22.34
C GLY A 157 0.60 -2.61 21.85
N PHE A 158 1.21 -1.89 20.91
CA PHE A 158 2.52 -2.18 20.35
C PHE A 158 3.64 -1.71 21.28
N ASP A 159 4.72 -2.47 21.32
CA ASP A 159 5.99 -1.97 21.83
C ASP A 159 6.86 -1.44 20.68
N ILE A 160 8.09 -1.04 21.00
CA ILE A 160 9.04 -0.56 20.00
C ILE A 160 9.48 -1.66 19.05
N GLU A 161 9.48 -2.92 19.45
CA GLU A 161 9.82 -4.03 18.58
C GLU A 161 8.73 -4.23 17.52
N ASP A 162 7.46 -4.27 17.94
CA ASP A 162 6.31 -4.32 17.02
C ASP A 162 6.32 -3.13 16.06
N PHE A 163 6.45 -1.91 16.59
CA PHE A 163 6.46 -0.70 15.76
C PHE A 163 7.64 -0.70 14.77
N SER A 164 8.82 -1.12 15.22
CA SER A 164 9.98 -1.25 14.34
C SER A 164 9.74 -2.28 13.25
N ARG A 165 9.09 -3.41 13.57
CA ARG A 165 8.90 -4.55 12.66
C ARG A 165 7.76 -4.35 11.67
N PHE A 166 6.60 -3.83 12.11
CA PHE A 166 5.38 -3.74 11.30
C PHE A 166 5.18 -2.37 10.65
N VAL A 167 5.86 -1.32 11.13
CA VAL A 167 5.70 0.03 10.58
C VAL A 167 6.98 0.51 9.94
N VAL A 168 8.08 0.53 10.69
CA VAL A 168 9.31 1.20 10.27
C VAL A 168 10.09 0.35 9.26
N LYS A 169 10.27 -0.95 9.53
CA LYS A 169 11.04 -1.83 8.64
C LYS A 169 10.43 -1.92 7.23
N PRO A 170 9.11 -2.12 7.05
CA PRO A 170 8.50 -2.09 5.73
C PRO A 170 8.67 -0.74 5.05
N GLN A 171 8.48 0.38 5.78
CA GLN A 171 8.70 1.73 5.24
C GLN A 171 10.14 1.92 4.72
N LEU A 172 11.15 1.46 5.45
CA LEU A 172 12.54 1.54 5.02
C LEU A 172 12.82 0.70 3.77
N TYR A 173 12.18 -0.48 3.64
CA TYR A 173 12.29 -1.27 2.41
C TYR A 173 11.63 -0.55 1.24
N ARG A 174 10.41 -0.02 1.42
CA ARG A 174 9.69 0.76 0.40
C ARG A 174 10.51 1.95 -0.08
N GLU A 175 11.09 2.72 0.84
CA GLU A 175 11.91 3.89 0.50
C GLU A 175 13.11 3.51 -0.38
N ARG A 176 13.83 2.44 -0.01
CA ARG A 176 14.98 1.97 -0.79
C ARG A 176 14.58 1.40 -2.15
N LEU A 177 13.48 0.66 -2.18
CA LEU A 177 12.99 0.03 -3.40
C LEU A 177 12.42 1.07 -4.38
N ALA A 178 11.73 2.10 -3.88
CA ALA A 178 11.24 3.22 -4.69
C ALA A 178 12.38 3.96 -5.40
N LYS A 179 13.50 4.17 -4.71
CA LYS A 179 14.71 4.76 -5.31
C LYS A 179 15.32 3.89 -6.42
N ILE A 180 15.19 2.57 -6.34
CA ILE A 180 15.65 1.64 -7.38
C ILE A 180 14.65 1.64 -8.54
N ALA A 181 13.36 1.48 -8.24
CA ALA A 181 12.29 1.48 -9.24
C ALA A 181 12.33 2.72 -10.13
N ALA A 182 12.49 3.91 -9.52
CA ALA A 182 12.63 5.17 -10.25
C ALA A 182 13.84 5.23 -11.20
N LYS A 183 14.91 4.49 -10.90
CA LYS A 183 16.12 4.41 -11.76
C LYS A 183 16.00 3.37 -12.86
N GLU A 184 15.24 2.31 -12.63
CA GLU A 184 15.02 1.22 -13.59
C GLU A 184 13.90 1.54 -14.58
N GLN A 185 13.17 2.63 -14.34
CA GLN A 185 12.04 3.05 -15.16
C GLN A 185 12.49 3.49 -16.55
N ASP A 186 12.02 2.81 -17.58
CA ASP A 186 12.17 3.27 -18.96
C ASP A 186 11.11 4.34 -19.25
N LEU A 187 11.57 5.58 -19.41
CA LEU A 187 10.73 6.74 -19.67
C LEU A 187 10.73 7.14 -21.15
N THR A 188 11.38 6.37 -22.03
CA THR A 188 11.61 6.73 -23.43
C THR A 188 10.31 6.93 -24.18
N SER A 189 9.36 6.00 -24.04
CA SER A 189 8.04 6.09 -24.70
C SER A 189 7.22 7.28 -24.20
N LEU A 190 7.26 7.55 -22.90
CA LEU A 190 6.57 8.68 -22.27
C LEU A 190 7.15 10.02 -22.74
N LYS A 191 8.48 10.11 -22.80
CA LYS A 191 9.19 11.27 -23.34
C LYS A 191 8.91 11.47 -24.83
N GLN A 192 8.88 10.40 -25.60
CA GLN A 192 8.54 10.47 -27.03
C GLN A 192 7.11 10.97 -27.23
N ARG A 193 6.16 10.50 -26.42
CA ARG A 193 4.75 10.91 -26.49
C ARG A 193 4.54 12.40 -26.22
N ILE A 194 5.23 12.97 -25.23
CA ILE A 194 5.13 14.41 -24.97
C ILE A 194 5.87 15.25 -26.05
N LEU A 195 6.93 14.72 -26.65
CA LEU A 195 7.62 15.37 -27.77
C LEU A 195 6.72 15.42 -29.02
N GLU A 196 5.95 14.37 -29.28
CA GLU A 196 4.93 14.35 -30.33
C GLU A 196 3.82 15.37 -30.06
N ALA A 197 3.37 15.49 -28.81
CA ALA A 197 2.43 16.53 -28.40
C ALA A 197 2.97 17.94 -28.67
N LYS A 198 4.22 18.21 -28.27
CA LYS A 198 4.90 19.49 -28.55
C LYS A 198 4.99 19.77 -30.05
N SER A 199 5.40 18.77 -30.84
CA SER A 199 5.49 18.90 -32.29
C SER A 199 4.13 19.19 -32.94
N ALA A 200 3.05 18.59 -32.45
CA ALA A 200 1.71 18.86 -32.97
C ALA A 200 1.25 20.30 -32.65
N LEU A 201 1.56 20.80 -31.44
CA LEU A 201 1.29 22.20 -31.07
C LEU A 201 2.09 23.18 -31.93
N ASP A 202 3.37 22.90 -32.19
CA ASP A 202 4.23 23.74 -33.02
C ASP A 202 3.78 23.78 -34.48
N GLN A 203 3.14 22.72 -34.96
CA GLN A 203 2.51 22.65 -36.29
C GLN A 203 1.13 23.36 -36.34
N GLY A 204 0.69 23.97 -35.24
CA GLY A 204 -0.54 24.75 -35.16
C GLY A 204 -1.80 23.92 -34.90
N MET A 205 -1.67 22.67 -34.46
CA MET A 205 -2.83 21.88 -34.04
C MET A 205 -3.49 22.51 -32.79
N ASP A 206 -4.82 22.48 -32.73
CA ASP A 206 -5.57 22.99 -31.58
C ASP A 206 -5.16 22.28 -30.27
N PHE A 207 -4.95 23.07 -29.22
CA PHE A 207 -4.50 22.55 -27.92
C PHE A 207 -5.45 21.49 -27.36
N ALA A 208 -6.77 21.66 -27.48
CA ALA A 208 -7.71 20.71 -26.92
C ALA A 208 -7.68 19.38 -27.69
N VAL A 209 -7.44 19.41 -28.99
CA VAL A 209 -7.20 18.20 -29.80
C VAL A 209 -5.93 17.48 -29.33
N VAL A 210 -4.81 18.19 -29.20
CA VAL A 210 -3.54 17.58 -28.75
C VAL A 210 -3.67 17.03 -27.33
N ALA A 211 -4.26 17.79 -26.42
CA ALA A 211 -4.43 17.37 -25.04
C ALA A 211 -5.26 16.08 -24.92
N ARG A 212 -6.37 15.95 -25.67
CA ARG A 212 -7.17 14.72 -25.70
C ARG A 212 -6.40 13.51 -26.22
N GLN A 213 -5.44 13.72 -27.11
CA GLN A 213 -4.68 12.63 -27.73
C GLN A 213 -3.50 12.18 -26.86
N TYR A 214 -2.83 13.11 -26.17
CA TYR A 214 -1.53 12.83 -25.55
C TYR A 214 -1.48 13.01 -24.03
N SER A 215 -2.42 13.76 -23.43
CA SER A 215 -2.40 14.08 -22.00
C SER A 215 -3.04 12.98 -21.15
N ASP A 216 -2.41 12.64 -20.03
CA ASP A 216 -2.99 11.79 -18.98
C ASP A 216 -3.83 12.59 -17.97
N ALA A 217 -3.92 13.92 -18.11
CA ALA A 217 -4.70 14.74 -17.19
C ALA A 217 -6.18 14.28 -17.16
N PRO A 218 -6.82 14.11 -15.98
CA PRO A 218 -8.19 13.62 -15.89
C PRO A 218 -9.22 14.43 -16.70
N ASP A 219 -8.99 15.73 -16.85
CA ASP A 219 -9.85 16.66 -17.60
C ASP A 219 -9.45 16.84 -19.06
N ALA A 220 -8.42 16.12 -19.55
CA ALA A 220 -7.97 16.18 -20.94
C ALA A 220 -9.09 15.83 -21.93
N ALA A 221 -9.93 14.86 -21.60
CA ALA A 221 -11.05 14.41 -22.42
C ALA A 221 -12.22 15.42 -22.49
N SER A 222 -12.23 16.47 -21.66
CA SER A 222 -13.31 17.47 -21.67
C SER A 222 -13.32 18.29 -22.97
N GLU A 223 -14.45 18.95 -23.24
CA GLU A 223 -14.61 19.79 -24.43
C GLU A 223 -13.51 20.86 -24.52
N LYS A 224 -13.11 21.44 -23.39
CA LYS A 224 -12.03 22.44 -23.35
C LYS A 224 -10.66 21.85 -23.02
N ALA A 225 -10.52 20.53 -22.88
CA ALA A 225 -9.32 19.85 -22.38
C ALA A 225 -8.76 20.51 -21.11
N GLY A 226 -9.64 20.67 -20.11
CA GLY A 226 -9.36 21.33 -18.85
C GLY A 226 -9.55 22.83 -18.89
N ALA A 227 -9.85 23.41 -17.73
CA ALA A 227 -9.90 24.86 -17.54
C ALA A 227 -8.48 25.42 -17.38
N ALA A 228 -8.22 26.61 -17.92
CA ALA A 228 -7.01 27.35 -17.57
C ALA A 228 -7.11 27.81 -16.11
N LYS A 229 -6.02 27.68 -15.36
CA LYS A 229 -5.96 28.02 -13.93
C LYS A 229 -4.86 29.05 -13.71
N TRP A 230 -5.13 29.99 -12.81
CA TRP A 230 -4.14 30.95 -12.34
C TRP A 230 -3.23 30.28 -11.30
N PHE A 231 -1.94 30.51 -11.44
CA PHE A 231 -0.93 30.11 -10.48
C PHE A 231 -0.05 31.30 -10.13
N ALA A 232 0.27 31.46 -8.85
CA ALA A 232 1.35 32.35 -8.43
C ALA A 232 2.70 31.69 -8.70
N ALA A 233 3.73 32.49 -8.97
CA ALA A 233 5.08 31.97 -9.23
C ALA A 233 5.58 31.01 -8.12
N GLU A 234 5.26 31.31 -6.87
CA GLU A 234 5.62 30.50 -5.69
C GLU A 234 4.86 29.17 -5.55
N GLU A 235 3.75 29.00 -6.27
CA GLU A 235 2.99 27.74 -6.32
C GLU A 235 3.55 26.77 -7.37
N LEU A 236 4.38 27.25 -8.29
CA LEU A 236 4.95 26.46 -9.37
C LEU A 236 6.23 25.78 -8.92
N ALA A 237 6.39 24.50 -9.30
CA ALA A 237 7.66 23.83 -9.17
C ALA A 237 8.74 24.57 -9.99
N GLU A 238 9.95 24.64 -9.46
CA GLU A 238 11.10 25.35 -10.07
C GLU A 238 11.27 25.12 -11.59
N PRO A 239 11.30 23.87 -12.11
CA PRO A 239 11.45 23.64 -13.56
C PRO A 239 10.26 24.16 -14.38
N VAL A 240 9.07 24.23 -13.78
CA VAL A 240 7.89 24.79 -14.45
C VAL A 240 7.97 26.29 -14.48
N LEU A 241 8.31 26.93 -13.35
CA LEU A 241 8.48 28.38 -13.25
C LEU A 241 9.52 28.90 -14.23
N GLU A 242 10.68 28.24 -14.32
CA GLU A 242 11.74 28.59 -15.27
C GLU A 242 11.24 28.57 -16.72
N ALA A 243 10.53 27.51 -17.10
CA ALA A 243 10.03 27.36 -18.47
C ALA A 243 8.90 28.34 -18.82
N VAL A 244 7.95 28.57 -17.92
CA VAL A 244 6.84 29.51 -18.19
C VAL A 244 7.29 30.97 -18.17
N SER A 245 8.27 31.31 -17.33
CA SER A 245 8.84 32.67 -17.29
C SER A 245 9.62 32.99 -18.57
N ALA A 246 10.29 32.00 -19.16
CA ALA A 246 11.11 32.15 -20.37
C ALA A 246 10.32 32.39 -21.68
N VAL A 247 9.03 32.03 -21.76
CA VAL A 247 8.21 32.17 -22.99
C VAL A 247 7.20 33.32 -22.88
N PRO A 248 6.83 34.00 -23.97
CA PRO A 248 5.82 35.06 -23.92
C PRO A 248 4.41 34.51 -23.67
N ALA A 249 3.49 35.38 -23.23
CA ALA A 249 2.07 35.05 -23.16
C ALA A 249 1.53 34.68 -24.56
N GLY A 250 0.66 33.69 -24.60
CA GLY A 250 0.14 33.06 -25.82
C GLY A 250 0.97 31.87 -26.32
N SER A 251 2.18 31.63 -25.79
CA SER A 251 3.09 30.58 -26.28
C SER A 251 3.11 29.31 -25.44
N TYR A 252 3.60 28.23 -26.05
CA TYR A 252 3.89 26.97 -25.40
C TYR A 252 5.34 26.92 -24.91
N THR A 253 5.58 26.29 -23.78
CA THR A 253 6.93 25.96 -23.31
C THR A 253 7.52 24.81 -24.14
N ASP A 254 8.84 24.62 -24.04
CA ASP A 254 9.44 23.32 -24.36
C ASP A 254 8.97 22.22 -23.39
N VAL A 255 9.38 20.98 -23.64
CA VAL A 255 9.07 19.85 -22.75
C VAL A 255 9.78 20.03 -21.41
N ILE A 256 8.99 20.07 -20.34
CA ILE A 256 9.46 20.22 -18.96
C ILE A 256 9.38 18.87 -18.27
N GLU A 257 10.49 18.40 -17.71
CA GLU A 257 10.51 17.22 -16.86
C GLU A 257 10.32 17.62 -15.40
N THR A 258 9.33 17.00 -14.74
CA THR A 258 9.01 17.19 -13.32
C THR A 258 9.05 15.83 -12.61
N GLU A 259 8.86 15.84 -11.29
CA GLU A 259 8.78 14.59 -10.51
C GLU A 259 7.60 13.71 -10.93
N ASN A 260 6.46 14.32 -11.29
CA ASN A 260 5.24 13.60 -11.65
C ASN A 260 5.16 13.22 -13.14
N GLY A 261 5.93 13.81 -14.04
CA GLY A 261 5.68 13.65 -15.47
C GLY A 261 6.58 14.45 -16.40
N PHE A 262 6.22 14.40 -17.67
CA PHE A 262 6.70 15.34 -18.67
C PHE A 262 5.55 16.24 -19.12
N ASN A 263 5.83 17.52 -19.28
CA ASN A 263 4.80 18.54 -19.47
C ASN A 263 5.11 19.43 -20.67
N VAL A 264 4.07 19.88 -21.35
CA VAL A 264 4.11 21.09 -22.19
C VAL A 264 3.05 22.03 -21.65
N VAL A 265 3.45 23.27 -21.34
CA VAL A 265 2.57 24.25 -20.72
C VAL A 265 2.25 25.35 -21.72
N TRP A 266 0.96 25.66 -21.88
CA TRP A 266 0.50 26.85 -22.57
C TRP A 266 0.38 27.99 -21.57
N VAL A 267 1.21 29.01 -21.75
CA VAL A 267 1.13 30.25 -20.98
C VAL A 267 0.14 31.16 -21.67
N LYS A 268 -1.13 31.11 -21.26
CA LYS A 268 -2.18 31.92 -21.90
C LYS A 268 -2.00 33.40 -21.61
N GLU A 269 -1.76 33.73 -20.35
CA GLU A 269 -1.62 35.10 -19.87
C GLU A 269 -0.56 35.16 -18.77
N LYS A 270 0.08 36.33 -18.66
CA LYS A 270 0.97 36.72 -17.56
C LYS A 270 0.49 38.04 -17.02
N LYS A 271 0.45 38.20 -15.70
CA LYS A 271 0.16 39.48 -15.04
C LYS A 271 1.05 39.70 -13.84
N GLN A 272 1.35 40.96 -13.58
CA GLN A 272 2.00 41.41 -12.35
C GLN A 272 0.93 41.96 -11.40
N GLU A 273 0.88 41.46 -10.18
CA GLU A 273 0.04 42.01 -9.10
C GLU A 273 0.93 42.32 -7.87
N ASP A 274 0.38 43.04 -6.88
CA ASP A 274 1.11 43.45 -5.66
C ASP A 274 1.71 42.26 -4.88
N GLY A 275 1.25 41.03 -5.13
CA GLY A 275 1.75 39.78 -4.56
C GLY A 275 2.75 39.00 -5.42
N GLY A 276 3.13 39.49 -6.60
CA GLY A 276 4.08 38.83 -7.50
C GLY A 276 3.53 38.56 -8.90
N GLU A 277 4.27 37.76 -9.68
CA GLU A 277 3.84 37.33 -11.01
C GLU A 277 2.82 36.19 -10.93
N LEU A 278 1.76 36.31 -11.72
CA LEU A 278 0.72 35.31 -11.88
C LEU A 278 0.65 34.83 -13.33
N TYR A 279 0.41 33.53 -13.49
CA TYR A 279 0.39 32.84 -14.78
C TYR A 279 -0.94 32.13 -14.99
N LEU A 280 -1.60 32.38 -16.12
CA LEU A 280 -2.78 31.61 -16.53
C LEU A 280 -2.33 30.44 -17.40
N LEU A 281 -2.36 29.24 -16.85
CA LEU A 281 -1.74 28.07 -17.45
C LEU A 281 -2.74 27.00 -17.85
N LYS A 282 -2.40 26.28 -18.92
CA LYS A 282 -2.93 24.96 -19.27
C LYS A 282 -1.77 24.02 -19.54
N ASN A 283 -1.88 22.74 -19.21
CA ASN A 283 -0.82 21.77 -19.44
C ASN A 283 -1.32 20.53 -20.19
N ILE A 284 -0.42 19.98 -21.00
CA ILE A 284 -0.46 18.59 -21.45
C ILE A 284 0.58 17.86 -20.62
N ILE A 285 0.19 16.80 -19.94
CA ILE A 285 1.07 16.04 -19.05
C ILE A 285 1.05 14.56 -19.44
N VAL A 286 2.23 13.96 -19.48
CA VAL A 286 2.40 12.51 -19.53
C VAL A 286 2.95 12.08 -18.17
N TYR A 287 2.17 11.33 -17.40
CA TYR A 287 2.57 10.92 -16.04
C TYR A 287 3.67 9.88 -16.07
N LYS A 288 4.64 10.01 -15.17
CA LYS A 288 5.57 8.92 -14.85
C LYS A 288 4.83 7.90 -13.97
N PRO A 289 4.96 6.59 -14.23
CA PRO A 289 4.43 5.57 -13.32
C PRO A 289 4.96 5.77 -11.91
N THR A 290 4.08 5.60 -10.92
CA THR A 290 4.42 5.73 -9.51
C THR A 290 5.08 4.47 -8.98
N PHE A 291 5.63 4.54 -7.77
CA PHE A 291 6.11 3.34 -7.09
C PHE A 291 4.98 2.33 -6.84
N ALA A 292 3.74 2.79 -6.63
CA ALA A 292 2.59 1.90 -6.45
C ALA A 292 2.29 1.13 -7.73
N ASP A 293 2.24 1.82 -8.89
CA ASP A 293 2.03 1.18 -10.19
C ASP A 293 3.11 0.13 -10.47
N TRP A 294 4.38 0.51 -10.26
CA TRP A 294 5.50 -0.40 -10.40
C TRP A 294 5.39 -1.61 -9.45
N LEU A 295 4.99 -1.38 -8.20
CA LEU A 295 4.89 -2.44 -7.20
C LEU A 295 3.77 -3.42 -7.53
N ASP A 296 2.62 -2.95 -8.00
CA ASP A 296 1.50 -3.79 -8.42
C ASP A 296 1.90 -4.70 -9.59
N GLU A 297 2.65 -4.17 -10.56
CA GLU A 297 3.25 -4.98 -11.63
C GLU A 297 4.19 -6.04 -11.08
N GLN A 298 5.02 -5.70 -10.07
CA GLN A 298 5.92 -6.67 -9.45
C GLN A 298 5.16 -7.74 -8.65
N ILE A 299 4.13 -7.36 -7.89
CA ILE A 299 3.32 -8.29 -7.08
C ILE A 299 2.70 -9.38 -7.95
N ARG A 300 2.24 -9.03 -9.16
CA ARG A 300 1.66 -10.00 -10.12
C ARG A 300 2.62 -11.11 -10.55
N ARG A 301 3.93 -10.94 -10.36
CA ARG A 301 4.95 -11.98 -10.62
C ARG A 301 4.99 -13.05 -9.53
N PHE A 302 4.35 -12.82 -8.37
CA PHE A 302 4.34 -13.74 -7.25
C PHE A 302 3.11 -14.65 -7.28
N SER A 303 3.31 -15.94 -7.00
CA SER A 303 2.21 -16.87 -6.73
C SER A 303 1.80 -16.75 -5.27
N ILE A 304 0.61 -16.22 -5.01
CA ILE A 304 0.12 -15.94 -3.67
C ILE A 304 -1.12 -16.80 -3.39
N LYS A 305 -1.13 -17.48 -2.23
CA LYS A 305 -2.25 -18.27 -1.74
C LYS A 305 -2.65 -17.83 -0.35
N VAL A 306 -3.95 -17.67 -0.13
CA VAL A 306 -4.53 -17.32 1.17
C VAL A 306 -5.32 -18.54 1.68
N PRO A 307 -4.81 -19.29 2.67
CA PRO A 307 -5.49 -20.47 3.21
C PRO A 307 -6.61 -20.15 4.23
N LEU A 308 -6.90 -18.88 4.49
CA LEU A 308 -8.01 -18.47 5.34
C LEU A 308 -9.33 -18.63 4.58
N ALA A 309 -10.35 -19.22 5.21
CA ALA A 309 -11.61 -19.55 4.54
C ALA A 309 -12.37 -18.32 4.00
N ASP A 310 -12.30 -17.20 4.73
CA ASP A 310 -13.07 -16.00 4.42
C ASP A 310 -12.46 -15.19 3.26
N TYR A 311 -11.26 -15.55 2.82
CA TYR A 311 -10.43 -14.73 1.94
C TYR A 311 -9.81 -15.54 0.81
N TYR A 312 -9.55 -14.88 -0.32
CA TYR A 312 -8.74 -15.42 -1.39
C TYR A 312 -7.85 -14.34 -2.00
N TRP A 313 -6.81 -14.76 -2.73
CA TRP A 313 -5.98 -13.85 -3.49
C TRP A 313 -6.61 -13.61 -4.88
N ASN A 314 -6.95 -12.37 -5.20
CA ASN A 314 -7.45 -12.02 -6.52
C ASN A 314 -6.27 -11.63 -7.43
N GLU A 315 -5.92 -12.50 -8.37
CA GLU A 315 -4.80 -12.28 -9.30
C GLU A 315 -5.02 -11.08 -10.24
N LYS A 316 -6.28 -10.71 -10.53
CA LYS A 316 -6.59 -9.58 -11.41
C LYS A 316 -6.37 -8.26 -10.70
N THR A 317 -6.77 -8.15 -9.44
CA THR A 317 -6.57 -6.91 -8.67
C THR A 317 -5.24 -6.89 -7.93
N ALA A 318 -4.55 -8.03 -7.80
CA ALA A 318 -3.37 -8.19 -6.95
C ALA A 318 -3.63 -7.81 -5.48
N HIS A 319 -4.83 -8.13 -4.99
CA HIS A 319 -5.25 -7.87 -3.60
C HIS A 319 -6.02 -9.04 -3.00
N VAL A 320 -6.08 -9.09 -1.67
CA VAL A 320 -6.95 -9.99 -0.91
C VAL A 320 -8.41 -9.56 -1.04
N ALA A 321 -9.26 -10.52 -1.41
CA ALA A 321 -10.70 -10.34 -1.57
C ALA A 321 -11.49 -11.31 -0.65
N PHE A 322 -12.74 -10.97 -0.35
CA PHE A 322 -13.65 -11.82 0.42
C PHE A 322 -14.20 -12.96 -0.41
N ALA A 323 -14.20 -14.18 0.13
CA ALA A 323 -14.78 -15.35 -0.51
C ALA A 323 -16.32 -15.30 -0.52
N GLU A 324 -16.94 -14.83 0.56
CA GLU A 324 -18.40 -14.76 0.72
C GLU A 324 -19.00 -13.51 0.07
N GLY A 325 -20.26 -13.59 -0.39
CA GLY A 325 -20.97 -12.48 -1.03
C GLY A 325 -21.35 -11.37 -0.04
N GLU A 326 -21.87 -11.74 1.12
CA GLU A 326 -22.33 -10.77 2.13
C GLU A 326 -21.21 -9.81 2.60
N LEU A 327 -19.99 -10.34 2.81
CA LEU A 327 -18.84 -9.51 3.18
C LEU A 327 -18.32 -8.65 2.01
N ARG A 328 -18.56 -9.06 0.76
CA ARG A 328 -18.25 -8.24 -0.42
C ARG A 328 -19.21 -7.06 -0.51
N ASP A 329 -20.51 -7.32 -0.43
CA ASP A 329 -21.55 -6.29 -0.51
C ASP A 329 -21.37 -5.26 0.62
N PHE A 330 -21.10 -5.74 1.85
CA PHE A 330 -20.79 -4.85 2.98
C PHE A 330 -19.52 -4.01 2.76
N ALA A 331 -18.48 -4.57 2.13
CA ALA A 331 -17.26 -3.82 1.84
C ALA A 331 -17.48 -2.73 0.78
N GLU A 332 -18.35 -2.98 -0.21
CA GLU A 332 -18.76 -1.98 -1.20
C GLU A 332 -19.56 -0.85 -0.55
N GLU A 333 -20.54 -1.17 0.30
CA GLU A 333 -21.33 -0.19 1.06
C GLU A 333 -20.43 0.72 1.92
N VAL A 334 -19.45 0.15 2.63
CA VAL A 334 -18.50 0.91 3.46
C VAL A 334 -17.56 1.76 2.59
N ALA A 335 -17.21 1.33 1.38
CA ALA A 335 -16.37 2.11 0.47
C ALA A 335 -17.11 3.33 -0.08
N GLU A 336 -18.42 3.22 -0.31
CA GLU A 336 -19.28 4.31 -0.80
C GLU A 336 -19.61 5.32 0.31
N ASN A 337 -19.93 4.84 1.51
CA ASN A 337 -20.47 5.67 2.59
C ASN A 337 -19.42 6.08 3.64
N GLY A 338 -18.23 5.49 3.60
CA GLY A 338 -17.20 5.66 4.63
C GLY A 338 -17.45 4.78 5.86
N ILE A 339 -16.42 4.65 6.69
CA ILE A 339 -16.53 3.99 8.00
C ILE A 339 -17.06 5.03 8.99
N GLU A 340 -18.37 5.25 9.02
CA GLU A 340 -19.01 5.97 10.14
C GLU A 340 -18.90 5.16 11.45
#